data_AF-A0A1V5BMU2-F1
#
_entry.id   AF-A0A1V5BMU2-F1
#
_cell.length_a   1.000
_cell.length_b   1.000
_cell.length_c   1.000
_cell.angle_alpha   90.00
_cell.angle_beta   90.00
_cell.angle_gamma   90.00
#
_symmetry.space_group_name_H-M   'P 1'
#
loop_
_entity.id
_entity.type
_entity.pdbx_description
1 polymer ?
#
loop_
_entity_poly.entity_id
_entity_poly.type
_entity_poly.pdbx_seq_one_letter_code
_entity_poly.pdbx_strand_id
1 'polypeptide(L)'
;MIADIALVADAPIVLIDEVENAGIDKHRAVRVLAGHGKIIVTATHDPVLMLMHDRRLVMAGGGMDAVIALDSRERQWLKYLSGLDATLLSARDRLREGYRLNPEELA
;
A
#
# COMPACT_ATOMS: atom_id res chain seq x y z
N MET A 1 -10.89 2.57 11.51
CA MET A 1 -10.17 3.63 10.76
C MET A 1 -10.52 3.63 9.28
N ILE A 2 -10.02 2.70 8.45
CA ILE A 2 -10.25 2.75 6.99
C ILE A 2 -11.73 2.76 6.62
N ALA A 3 -12.53 1.86 7.21
CA ALA A 3 -13.97 1.78 6.95
C ALA A 3 -14.69 3.08 7.34
N ASP A 4 -14.33 3.68 8.47
CA ASP A 4 -14.93 4.92 8.94
C ASP A 4 -14.62 6.08 7.99
N ILE A 5 -13.38 6.18 7.52
CA ILE A 5 -12.96 7.18 6.54
C ILE A 5 -13.70 6.95 5.21
N ALA A 6 -13.86 5.70 4.79
CA ALA A 6 -14.50 5.33 3.53
C ALA A 6 -16.02 5.60 3.52
N LEU A 7 -16.71 5.23 4.60
CA LEU A 7 -18.17 5.14 4.65
C LEU A 7 -18.84 6.29 5.41
N VAL A 8 -18.18 6.86 6.41
CA VAL A 8 -18.78 7.82 7.34
C VAL A 8 -18.23 9.23 7.12
N ALA A 9 -16.94 9.35 6.79
CA ALA A 9 -16.32 10.67 6.63
C ALA A 9 -16.73 11.34 5.31
N ASP A 10 -17.27 12.56 5.41
CA ASP A 10 -17.51 13.45 4.27
C ASP A 10 -16.25 14.24 3.88
N ALA A 11 -15.15 13.50 3.68
CA ALA A 11 -13.87 14.05 3.25
C ALA A 11 -13.56 13.56 1.83
N PRO A 12 -13.44 14.46 0.84
CA PRO A 12 -13.10 14.09 -0.54
C PRO A 12 -11.60 13.77 -0.71
N ILE A 13 -10.76 14.29 0.18
CA ILE A 13 -9.31 14.07 0.19
C ILE A 13 -8.91 13.44 1.52
N VAL A 14 -8.10 12.39 1.45
CA VAL A 14 -7.58 11.66 2.61
C VAL A 14 -6.06 11.66 2.53
N LEU A 15 -5.41 12.19 3.57
CA LEU A 15 -3.97 12.06 3.77
C LEU A 15 -3.71 10.91 4.73
N ILE A 16 -2.83 9.99 4.36
CA ILE A 16 -2.43 8.86 5.19
C ILE A 16 -0.92 8.85 5.29
N ASP A 17 -0.42 8.70 6.52
CA ASP A 17 1.01 8.58 6.80
C ASP A 17 1.27 7.20 7.38
N GLU A 18 2.36 6.56 6.94
CA GLU A 18 2.86 5.26 7.42
C GLU A 18 1.77 4.17 7.58
N VAL A 19 0.82 4.07 6.65
CA VAL A 19 -0.29 3.10 6.72
C VAL A 19 0.20 1.65 6.77
N GLU A 20 1.39 1.40 6.21
CA GLU A 20 2.09 0.12 6.26
C GLU A 20 2.39 -0.36 7.69
N ASN A 21 2.60 0.57 8.64
CA ASN A 21 2.99 0.28 10.01
C ASN A 21 1.81 -0.17 10.89
N ALA A 22 0.57 -0.02 10.42
CA ALA A 22 -0.63 -0.39 11.20
C ALA A 22 -0.91 -1.90 11.25
N GLY A 23 -0.10 -2.73 10.56
CA GLY A 23 -0.29 -4.18 10.51
C GLY A 23 -1.56 -4.63 9.78
N ILE A 24 -2.15 -3.75 8.95
CA ILE A 24 -3.33 -4.01 8.12
C ILE A 24 -2.94 -4.43 6.71
N ASP A 25 -3.91 -4.93 5.94
CA ASP A 25 -3.75 -5.14 4.50
C ASP A 25 -3.80 -3.78 3.78
N LYS A 26 -2.60 -3.28 3.44
CA LYS A 26 -2.38 -1.99 2.77
C LYS A 26 -3.02 -1.94 1.38
N HIS A 27 -3.05 -3.06 0.64
CA HIS A 27 -3.69 -3.13 -0.67
C HIS A 27 -5.20 -2.96 -0.56
N ARG A 28 -5.81 -3.60 0.43
CA ARG A 28 -7.24 -3.50 0.68
C ARG A 28 -7.61 -2.11 1.19
N ALA A 29 -6.78 -1.52 2.03
CA ALA A 29 -7.00 -0.17 2.56
C ALA A 29 -7.12 0.88 1.44
N VAL A 30 -6.11 0.96 0.57
CA VAL A 30 -6.09 1.91 -0.56
C VAL A 30 -7.25 1.64 -1.54
N ARG A 31 -7.52 0.37 -1.87
CA ARG A 31 -8.62 0.01 -2.79
C ARG A 31 -9.99 0.39 -2.25
N VAL A 32 -10.24 0.20 -0.96
CA VAL A 32 -11.52 0.59 -0.34
C VAL A 32 -11.70 2.10 -0.44
N LEU A 33 -10.70 2.88 -0.03
CA LEU A 33 -10.78 4.35 -0.06
C LEU A 33 -10.99 4.87 -1.50
N ALA A 34 -10.24 4.34 -2.46
CA ALA A 34 -10.35 4.73 -3.87
C ALA A 34 -11.70 4.33 -4.46
N GLY A 35 -12.21 3.15 -4.11
CA GLY A 35 -13.53 2.67 -4.54
C GLY A 35 -14.70 3.55 -4.06
N HIS A 36 -14.50 4.30 -2.98
CA HIS A 36 -15.46 5.30 -2.49
C HIS A 36 -15.24 6.71 -3.07
N GLY A 37 -14.45 6.83 -4.15
CA GLY A 37 -14.25 8.08 -4.87
C GLY A 37 -13.40 9.11 -4.13
N LYS A 38 -12.60 8.67 -3.15
CA LYS A 38 -11.74 9.56 -2.37
C LYS A 38 -10.39 9.74 -3.06
N ILE A 39 -9.89 10.97 -3.06
CA ILE A 39 -8.51 11.28 -3.47
C ILE A 39 -7.59 10.91 -2.30
N ILE A 40 -6.63 10.03 -2.55
CA ILE A 40 -5.72 9.53 -1.52
C ILE A 40 -4.34 10.13 -1.76
N VAL A 41 -3.79 10.75 -0.71
CA VAL A 41 -2.39 11.17 -0.65
C VAL A 41 -1.72 10.32 0.43
N THR A 42 -0.65 9.63 0.06
CA THR A 42 0.04 8.73 0.99
C THR A 42 1.48 9.17 1.16
N ALA A 43 1.89 9.42 2.39
CA ALA A 43 3.30 9.51 2.78
C ALA A 43 3.75 8.12 3.22
N THR A 44 4.73 7.55 2.51
CA THR A 44 5.13 6.16 2.71
C THR A 44 6.55 5.93 2.24
N HIS A 45 7.19 4.92 2.81
CA HIS A 45 8.45 4.37 2.33
C HIS A 45 8.25 2.99 1.66
N ASP A 46 7.02 2.49 1.60
CA ASP A 46 6.67 1.20 1.03
C ASP A 46 6.55 1.28 -0.50
N PRO A 47 7.37 0.52 -1.26
CA PRO A 47 7.39 0.60 -2.71
C PRO A 47 6.11 0.06 -3.36
N VAL A 48 5.40 -0.86 -2.72
CA VAL A 48 4.12 -1.37 -3.22
C VAL A 48 3.08 -0.26 -3.15
N LEU A 49 2.97 0.43 -2.02
CA LEU A 49 2.08 1.57 -1.87
C LEU A 49 2.43 2.71 -2.82
N MET A 50 3.71 3.04 -2.99
CA MET A 50 4.15 4.04 -3.98
C MET A 50 3.63 3.72 -5.39
N LEU A 51 3.76 2.45 -5.81
CA LEU A 51 3.38 2.00 -7.15
C LEU A 51 1.88 1.75 -7.32
N MET A 52 1.11 1.68 -6.23
CA MET A 52 -0.35 1.61 -6.27
C MET A 52 -1.01 2.94 -6.63
N HIS A 53 -0.27 4.06 -6.59
CA HIS A 53 -0.77 5.38 -6.95
C HIS A 53 -0.41 5.73 -8.41
N ASP A 54 -1.21 6.59 -9.04
CA ASP A 54 -0.95 7.02 -10.42
C ASP A 54 0.23 8.00 -10.54
N ARG A 55 0.57 8.70 -9.45
CA ARG A 55 1.68 9.65 -9.38
C ARG A 55 2.33 9.62 -8.01
N ARG A 56 3.65 9.86 -7.95
CA ARG A 56 4.40 10.10 -6.71
C ARG A 56 5.13 11.44 -6.76
N LEU A 57 5.14 12.13 -5.62
CA LEU A 57 5.93 13.34 -5.39
C LEU A 57 7.21 12.95 -4.65
N VAL A 58 8.37 13.26 -5.23
CA VAL A 58 9.69 13.03 -4.62
C VAL A 58 10.06 14.26 -3.80
N MET A 59 10.47 14.03 -2.56
CA MET A 59 10.96 15.07 -1.65
C MET A 59 12.47 14.93 -1.50
N ALA A 60 13.22 16.02 -1.68
CA ALA A 60 14.66 16.06 -1.47
C ALA A 60 15.10 17.44 -0.95
N GLY A 61 16.11 17.47 -0.08
CA GLY A 61 16.68 18.73 0.42
C GLY A 61 15.69 19.67 1.15
N GLY A 62 14.59 19.13 1.69
CA GLY A 62 13.54 19.92 2.33
C GLY A 62 12.50 20.51 1.37
N GLY A 63 12.53 20.16 0.08
CA GLY A 63 11.58 20.63 -0.93
C GLY A 63 11.04 19.52 -1.83
N MET A 64 10.12 19.90 -2.71
CA MET A 64 9.63 19.05 -3.81
C MET A 64 10.68 18.99 -4.92
N ASP A 65 11.11 17.79 -5.27
CA ASP A 65 12.15 17.55 -6.27
C ASP A 65 11.56 17.15 -7.63
N ALA A 66 10.61 16.21 -7.64
CA ALA A 66 10.01 15.72 -8.88
C ALA A 66 8.58 15.19 -8.68
N VAL A 67 7.77 15.21 -9.74
CA VAL A 67 6.49 14.49 -9.82
C VAL A 67 6.61 13.44 -10.91
N ILE A 68 6.49 12.17 -10.53
CA ILE A 68 6.65 11.03 -11.43
C ILE A 68 5.31 10.33 -11.60
N ALA A 69 4.87 10.17 -12.84
CA ALA A 69 3.67 9.38 -13.17
C ALA A 69 4.04 7.90 -13.32
N LEU A 70 3.14 7.03 -12.88
CA LEU A 70 3.30 5.59 -13.01
C LEU A 70 3.34 5.18 -14.48
N ASP A 71 4.39 4.48 -14.89
CA ASP A 71 4.52 3.97 -16.25
C ASP A 71 4.17 2.47 -16.38
N SER A 72 4.20 1.95 -17.61
CA SER A 72 3.88 0.55 -17.89
C SER A 72 4.93 -0.44 -17.36
N ARG A 73 6.18 -0.01 -17.17
CA ARG A 73 7.27 -0.84 -16.63
C ARG A 73 7.14 -0.93 -15.11
N GLU A 74 6.91 0.19 -14.44
CA GLU A 74 6.60 0.27 -13.03
C GLU A 74 5.33 -0.53 -12.67
N ARG A 75 4.34 -0.57 -13.57
CA ARG A 75 3.16 -1.44 -13.39
C ARG A 75 3.49 -2.94 -13.43
N GLN A 76 4.53 -3.36 -14.15
CA GLN A 76 5.02 -4.75 -14.11
C GLN A 76 5.73 -5.03 -12.78
N TRP A 77 6.55 -4.08 -12.31
CA TRP A 77 7.16 -4.14 -11.00
C TRP A 77 6.14 -4.21 -9.87
N LEU A 78 5.04 -3.45 -9.95
CA LEU A 78 3.95 -3.53 -8.99
C LEU A 78 3.41 -4.96 -8.87
N LYS A 79 3.18 -5.65 -10.00
CA LYS A 79 2.69 -7.04 -9.98
C LYS A 79 3.67 -7.97 -9.27
N TYR A 80 4.96 -7.85 -9.57
CA TYR A 80 6.00 -8.66 -8.94
C TYR A 80 6.09 -8.40 -7.42
N LEU A 81 6.20 -7.13 -7.02
CA LEU A 81 6.32 -6.74 -5.62
C LEU A 81 5.05 -7.08 -4.82
N SER A 82 3.87 -6.95 -5.42
CA SER A 82 2.60 -7.37 -4.78
C SER A 82 2.55 -8.88 -4.53
N GLY A 83 3.17 -9.68 -5.41
CA GLY A 83 3.29 -11.13 -5.21
C GLY A 83 4.15 -11.46 -3.99
N LEU A 84 5.31 -10.80 -3.86
CA LEU A 84 6.17 -10.96 -2.69
C LEU A 84 5.47 -10.50 -1.40
N ASP A 85 4.76 -9.38 -1.46
CA ASP A 85 4.01 -8.87 -0.32
C ASP A 85 2.90 -9.82 0.13
N ALA A 86 2.18 -10.43 -0.81
CA ALA A 86 1.17 -11.44 -0.51
C ALA A 86 1.76 -12.68 0.17
N THR A 87 2.95 -13.13 -0.26
CA THR A 87 3.66 -14.23 0.41
C THR A 87 4.02 -13.87 1.85
N LEU A 88 4.55 -12.66 2.08
CA LEU A 88 4.86 -12.17 3.43
C LEU A 88 3.61 -12.05 4.31
N LEU A 89 2.51 -11.56 3.73
CA LEU A 89 1.22 -11.42 4.40
C LEU A 89 0.69 -12.79 4.86
N SER A 90 0.70 -13.79 3.97
CA SER A 90 0.25 -15.15 4.28
C SER A 90 1.12 -15.79 5.37
N ALA A 91 2.44 -15.65 5.27
CA ALA A 91 3.36 -16.13 6.31
C ALA A 91 3.06 -15.50 7.68
N ARG A 92 2.83 -14.17 7.70
CA ARG A 92 2.47 -13.44 8.91
C ARG A 92 1.16 -13.94 9.52
N ASP A 93 0.12 -14.14 8.72
CA ASP A 93 -1.19 -14.57 9.21
C ASP A 93 -1.12 -15.98 9.79
N ARG A 94 -0.42 -16.90 9.12
CA ARG A 94 -0.17 -18.26 9.65
C ARG A 94 0.57 -18.25 10.98
N LEU A 95 1.60 -17.42 11.12
CA LEU A 95 2.34 -17.27 12.37
C LEU A 95 1.45 -16.70 13.49
N ARG A 96 0.55 -15.75 13.18
CA ARG A 96 -0.40 -15.20 14.16
C ARG A 96 -1.42 -16.23 14.63
N GLU A 97 -1.79 -17.17 13.78
CA GLU A 97 -2.65 -18.31 14.11
C GLU A 97 -1.92 -19.43 14.86
N GLY A 98 -0.59 -19.30 15.07
CA GLY A 98 0.23 -20.24 15.82
C GLY A 98 0.81 -21.40 15.01
N TYR A 99 0.67 -21.37 13.68
CA TYR A 99 1.28 -22.37 12.81
C TYR A 99 2.78 -22.16 12.66
N ARG A 100 3.50 -23.25 12.36
CA ARG A 100 4.89 -23.19 11.90
C ARG A 100 4.93 -23.05 10.38
N LEU A 101 5.94 -22.34 9.89
CA LEU A 101 6.27 -22.26 8.47
C LEU A 101 7.30 -23.34 8.15
N ASN A 102 7.11 -24.06 7.04
CA ASN A 102 8.01 -25.11 6.63
C ASN A 102 8.82 -24.65 5.40
N PRO A 103 10.13 -24.96 5.32
CA PRO A 103 10.96 -24.57 4.17
C PRO A 103 10.47 -25.11 2.82
N GLU A 104 9.73 -26.22 2.83
CA GLU A 104 9.13 -26.84 1.63
C GLU A 104 8.09 -25.93 0.94
N GLU A 105 7.60 -24.90 1.63
CA GLU A 105 6.57 -23.98 1.14
C GLU A 105 7.14 -22.79 0.36
N LEU A 106 8.47 -22.69 0.22
CA LEU A 106 9.18 -21.61 -0.48
C LEU A 106 9.34 -21.84 -1.99
N ALA A 107 8.60 -22.79 -2.57
CA ALA A 107 8.69 -23.20 -3.97
C ALA A 107 7.95 -22.26 -4.94
#